data_AF-A0A534IPQ6-F1
#
_entry.id   AF-A0A534IPQ6-F1
#
_cell.length_a   1.000
_cell.length_b   1.000
_cell.length_c   1.000
_cell.angle_alpha   90.00
_cell.angle_beta   90.00
_cell.angle_gamma   90.00
#
_symmetry.space_group_name_H-M   'P 1'
#
loop_
_entity.id
_entity.type
_entity.pdbx_description
1 polymer ?
#
loop_
_entity_poly.entity_id
_entity_poly.type
_entity_poly.pdbx_seq_one_letter_code
_entity_poly.pdbx_strand_id
1 'polypeptide(L)'
;MDDAPAVSETFVIVEKALTALSPIRLRHEVSWPPASGIYQKFYRLAGTSEFLLVDLAVMTLSAPDKFLAREIHGDAVFLFKKGDTVRIPPLDAEAFVRALLERRRRLAERMELFGPFVPKEIHRRNWLEALEFYRGLVLQALVELLRMQYGPLHYDFRMRYLYRELPPEILRRLEHLAFVKDPDDLAAKYPQAIAWFREAIEAVDERQVRRRIFES
;
A
#
# COMPACT_ATOMS: atom_id res chain seq x y z
N MET A 1 -19.23 -22.69 8.36
CA MET A 1 -20.44 -22.02 8.88
C MET A 1 -20.71 -20.90 7.91
N ASP A 2 -21.95 -20.74 7.45
CA ASP A 2 -22.28 -19.64 6.54
C ASP A 2 -22.32 -18.35 7.38
N ASP A 3 -21.22 -17.60 7.37
CA ASP A 3 -21.08 -16.36 8.15
C ASP A 3 -21.82 -15.18 7.49
N ALA A 4 -22.37 -15.37 6.28
CA ALA A 4 -23.02 -14.31 5.51
C ALA A 4 -24.21 -13.63 6.23
N PRO A 5 -25.10 -14.34 6.95
CA PRO A 5 -26.18 -13.71 7.71
C PRO A 5 -25.64 -12.79 8.82
N ALA A 6 -24.59 -13.22 9.54
CA ALA A 6 -24.00 -12.44 10.63
C ALA A 6 -23.27 -11.19 10.12
N VAL A 7 -22.62 -11.27 8.97
CA VAL A 7 -22.00 -10.11 8.30
C VAL A 7 -23.06 -9.08 7.93
N SER A 8 -24.15 -9.51 7.29
CA SER A 8 -25.25 -8.63 6.89
C SER A 8 -25.90 -7.95 8.10
N GLU A 9 -26.19 -8.74 9.15
CA GLU A 9 -26.75 -8.24 10.41
C GLU A 9 -25.83 -7.20 11.08
N THR A 10 -24.51 -7.44 11.09
CA THR A 10 -23.53 -6.51 11.63
C THR A 10 -23.61 -5.15 10.94
N PHE A 11 -23.68 -5.10 9.61
CA PHE A 11 -23.82 -3.84 8.89
C PHE A 11 -25.15 -3.13 9.21
N VAL A 12 -26.26 -3.86 9.32
CA VAL A 12 -27.55 -3.27 9.69
C VAL A 12 -27.47 -2.61 11.08
N ILE A 13 -26.86 -3.29 12.04
CA ILE A 13 -26.70 -2.77 13.41
C ILE A 13 -25.81 -1.53 13.42
N VAL A 14 -24.66 -1.57 12.73
CA VAL A 14 -23.73 -0.43 12.69
C VAL A 14 -24.34 0.75 11.93
N GLU A 15 -25.00 0.54 10.79
CA GLU A 15 -25.66 1.61 10.05
C GLU A 15 -26.77 2.27 10.87
N LYS A 16 -27.52 1.50 11.66
CA LYS A 16 -28.50 2.04 12.61
C LYS A 16 -27.82 2.90 13.69
N ALA A 17 -26.72 2.41 14.27
CA ALA A 17 -25.97 3.15 15.29
C ALA A 17 -25.37 4.45 14.74
N LEU A 18 -24.79 4.42 13.53
CA LEU A 18 -24.27 5.60 12.84
C LEU A 18 -25.39 6.61 12.55
N THR A 19 -26.53 6.14 12.04
CA THR A 19 -27.68 7.01 11.72
C THR A 19 -28.25 7.70 12.96
N ALA A 20 -28.19 7.04 14.12
CA ALA A 20 -28.60 7.64 15.39
C ALA A 20 -27.68 8.79 15.83
N LEU A 21 -26.42 8.82 15.39
CA LEU A 21 -25.49 9.94 15.62
C LEU A 21 -25.70 11.05 14.60
N SER A 22 -25.82 10.69 13.32
CA SER A 22 -26.10 11.61 12.22
C SER A 22 -26.52 10.84 10.96
N PRO A 23 -27.40 11.38 10.09
CA PRO A 23 -27.77 10.72 8.85
C PRO A 23 -26.57 10.32 7.99
N ILE A 24 -26.57 9.09 7.47
CA ILE A 24 -25.58 8.64 6.49
C ILE A 24 -25.86 9.35 5.17
N ARG A 25 -24.93 10.22 4.73
CA ARG A 25 -25.04 10.99 3.48
C ARG A 25 -24.55 10.21 2.28
N LEU A 26 -23.47 9.43 2.45
CA LEU A 26 -22.87 8.63 1.40
C LEU A 26 -22.40 7.30 1.95
N ARG A 27 -22.61 6.25 1.16
CA ARG A 27 -22.12 4.90 1.41
C ARG A 27 -21.40 4.39 0.16
N HIS A 28 -20.25 3.76 0.35
CA HIS A 28 -19.55 3.04 -0.71
C HIS A 28 -19.18 1.64 -0.22
N GLU A 29 -19.54 0.63 -0.98
CA GLU A 29 -19.23 -0.77 -0.68
C GLU A 29 -18.05 -1.24 -1.53
N VAL A 30 -17.07 -1.86 -0.88
CA VAL A 30 -15.84 -2.32 -1.52
C VAL A 30 -16.02 -3.76 -1.95
N SER A 31 -15.68 -4.05 -3.21
CA SER A 31 -15.61 -5.42 -3.70
C SER A 31 -14.27 -6.04 -3.33
N TRP A 32 -14.32 -7.09 -2.51
CA TRP A 32 -13.16 -7.92 -2.17
C TRP A 32 -13.25 -9.27 -2.87
N PRO A 33 -12.11 -9.95 -3.13
CA PRO A 33 -12.14 -11.32 -3.60
C PRO A 33 -12.96 -12.20 -2.64
N PRO A 34 -13.82 -13.12 -3.14
CA PRO A 34 -14.67 -13.94 -2.27
C PRO A 34 -13.90 -14.72 -1.20
N ALA A 35 -12.67 -15.15 -1.51
CA ALA A 35 -11.80 -15.90 -0.59
C ALA A 35 -11.18 -15.05 0.53
N SER A 36 -11.37 -13.71 0.53
CA SER A 36 -10.79 -12.82 1.55
C SER A 36 -11.48 -12.93 2.90
N GLY A 37 -12.78 -13.27 2.93
CA GLY A 37 -13.59 -13.17 4.15
C GLY A 37 -13.75 -11.74 4.68
N ILE A 38 -13.48 -10.72 3.85
CA ILE A 38 -13.55 -9.30 4.20
C ILE A 38 -14.74 -8.66 3.50
N TYR A 39 -15.52 -7.91 4.26
CA TYR A 39 -16.61 -7.09 3.77
C TYR A 39 -16.40 -5.67 4.29
N GLN A 40 -16.38 -4.67 3.42
CA GLN A 40 -16.01 -3.33 3.81
C GLN A 40 -16.94 -2.29 3.21
N LYS A 41 -17.31 -1.31 4.04
CA LYS A 41 -18.10 -0.16 3.64
C LYS A 41 -17.50 1.12 4.20
N PHE A 42 -17.49 2.15 3.37
CA PHE A 42 -17.16 3.51 3.76
C PHE A 42 -18.42 4.33 3.96
N TYR A 43 -18.44 5.15 5.01
CA TYR A 43 -19.56 6.03 5.30
C TYR A 43 -19.10 7.48 5.51
N ARG A 44 -19.86 8.40 4.94
CA ARG A 44 -19.81 9.83 5.29
C ARG A 44 -21.12 10.23 5.92
N LEU A 45 -21.06 10.83 7.11
CA LEU A 45 -22.23 11.30 7.83
C LEU A 45 -22.54 12.76 7.45
N ALA A 46 -23.79 13.18 7.63
CA ALA A 46 -24.19 14.56 7.45
C ALA A 46 -23.64 15.43 8.60
N GLY A 47 -23.36 16.72 8.32
CA GLY A 47 -22.90 17.65 9.36
C GLY A 47 -21.52 17.38 9.95
N THR A 48 -20.76 16.39 9.44
CA THR A 48 -19.37 16.13 9.85
C THR A 48 -18.37 16.78 8.89
N SER A 49 -17.13 16.95 9.34
CA SER A 49 -16.01 17.38 8.49
C SER A 49 -15.87 16.49 7.25
N GLU A 50 -15.49 17.06 6.11
CA GLU A 50 -15.22 16.32 4.88
C GLU A 50 -14.05 15.33 5.00
N PHE A 51 -13.16 15.57 5.97
CA PHE A 51 -12.02 14.73 6.31
C PHE A 51 -12.37 13.60 7.28
N LEU A 52 -13.58 13.59 7.86
CA LEU A 52 -14.05 12.45 8.65
C LEU A 52 -14.71 11.42 7.73
N LEU A 53 -14.13 10.23 7.70
CA LEU A 53 -14.65 9.08 6.98
C LEU A 53 -14.67 7.89 7.94
N VAL A 54 -15.78 7.15 7.97
CA VAL A 54 -15.83 5.86 8.67
C VAL A 54 -15.44 4.80 7.65
N ASP A 55 -14.30 4.15 7.87
CA ASP A 55 -13.89 2.93 7.20
C ASP A 55 -14.25 1.74 8.11
N LEU A 56 -15.26 0.97 7.71
CA LEU A 56 -15.73 -0.19 8.47
C LEU A 56 -15.48 -1.48 7.67
N ALA A 57 -14.60 -2.33 8.20
CA ALA A 57 -14.41 -3.69 7.73
C ALA A 57 -15.00 -4.70 8.73
N VAL A 58 -15.82 -5.62 8.22
CA VAL A 58 -16.30 -6.80 8.91
C VAL A 58 -15.58 -8.01 8.33
N MET A 59 -14.82 -8.71 9.17
CA MET A 59 -14.02 -9.87 8.75
C MET A 59 -14.58 -11.13 9.40
N THR A 60 -14.75 -12.20 8.62
CA THR A 60 -15.17 -13.50 9.17
C THR A 60 -14.06 -14.09 10.04
N LEU A 61 -14.42 -15.01 10.94
CA LEU A 61 -13.41 -15.72 11.74
C LEU A 61 -12.46 -16.53 10.87
N SER A 62 -12.96 -17.03 9.74
CA SER A 62 -12.23 -17.78 8.72
C SER A 62 -11.37 -16.91 7.78
N ALA A 63 -11.47 -15.57 7.85
CA ALA A 63 -10.66 -14.69 7.02
C ALA A 63 -9.15 -15.01 7.21
N PRO A 64 -8.41 -15.30 6.12
CA PRO A 64 -7.02 -15.74 6.20
C PRO A 64 -6.09 -14.66 6.74
N ASP A 65 -6.42 -13.39 6.49
CA ASP A 65 -5.71 -12.24 7.04
C ASP A 65 -6.69 -11.35 7.81
N LYS A 66 -6.24 -10.85 8.95
CA LYS A 66 -6.98 -9.95 9.85
C LYS A 66 -6.26 -8.61 10.04
N PHE A 67 -5.11 -8.41 9.39
CA PHE A 67 -4.26 -7.22 9.50
C PHE A 67 -3.87 -6.90 10.95
N LEU A 68 -3.55 -7.95 11.72
CA LEU A 68 -3.22 -7.83 13.14
C LEU A 68 -1.73 -7.96 13.45
N ALA A 69 -0.89 -8.34 12.49
CA ALA A 69 0.55 -8.44 12.70
C ALA A 69 1.11 -7.10 13.17
N ARG A 70 1.56 -7.04 14.42
CA ARG A 70 1.89 -5.79 15.13
C ARG A 70 3.00 -5.03 14.42
N GLU A 71 3.98 -5.75 13.89
CA GLU A 71 5.14 -5.20 13.20
C GLU A 71 4.73 -4.39 11.96
N ILE A 72 3.63 -4.76 11.31
CA ILE A 72 3.11 -4.09 10.10
C ILE A 72 1.99 -3.10 10.43
N HIS A 73 1.14 -3.40 11.41
CA HIS A 73 -0.11 -2.65 11.62
C HIS A 73 -0.15 -1.86 12.94
N GLY A 74 0.86 -2.02 13.80
CA GLY A 74 0.88 -1.46 15.15
C GLY A 74 0.01 -2.25 16.13
N ASP A 75 -0.15 -1.71 17.34
CA ASP A 75 -0.95 -2.34 18.39
C ASP A 75 -2.45 -2.24 18.09
N ALA A 76 -3.11 -3.39 18.03
CA ALA A 76 -4.56 -3.45 17.86
C ALA A 76 -5.28 -2.97 19.13
N VAL A 77 -6.15 -1.98 18.98
CA VAL A 77 -7.00 -1.47 20.07
C VAL A 77 -8.33 -2.23 20.07
N PHE A 78 -8.49 -3.15 21.01
CA PHE A 78 -9.75 -3.89 21.19
C PHE A 78 -10.73 -3.10 22.06
N LEU A 79 -11.79 -2.55 21.46
CA LEU A 79 -12.91 -1.95 22.20
C LEU A 79 -13.78 -3.01 22.90
N PHE A 80 -13.85 -4.21 22.31
CA PHE A 80 -14.50 -5.38 22.88
C PHE A 80 -13.82 -6.65 22.36
N LYS A 81 -13.51 -7.59 23.25
CA LYS A 81 -12.91 -8.88 22.91
C LYS A 81 -13.63 -10.00 23.66
N LYS A 82 -14.43 -10.79 22.94
CA LYS A 82 -15.14 -11.94 23.52
C LYS A 82 -14.16 -13.12 23.64
N GLY A 83 -13.55 -13.28 24.81
CA GLY A 83 -12.56 -14.34 25.08
C GLY A 83 -11.31 -14.23 24.20
N ASP A 84 -10.74 -15.37 23.82
CA ASP A 84 -9.50 -15.45 23.03
C ASP A 84 -9.72 -15.84 21.56
N THR A 85 -10.92 -15.57 21.02
CA THR A 85 -11.30 -15.94 19.65
C THR A 85 -10.44 -15.24 18.59
N VAL A 86 -9.94 -14.04 18.89
CA VAL A 86 -9.01 -13.31 18.02
C VAL A 86 -7.64 -13.26 18.72
N ARG A 87 -6.63 -13.81 18.03
CA ARG A 87 -5.23 -13.77 18.46
C ARG A 87 -4.44 -12.95 17.45
N ILE A 88 -3.56 -12.10 17.95
CA ILE A 88 -2.60 -11.38 17.12
C ILE A 88 -1.51 -12.38 16.72
N PRO A 89 -1.36 -12.73 15.43
CA PRO A 89 -0.29 -13.60 15.00
C PRO A 89 1.04 -12.84 15.02
N PRO A 90 2.16 -13.49 15.39
CA PRO A 90 3.47 -12.91 15.12
C PRO A 90 3.71 -12.83 13.61
N LEU A 91 4.53 -11.87 13.17
CA LEU A 91 5.03 -11.85 11.80
C LEU A 91 5.87 -13.11 11.52
N ASP A 92 5.53 -13.86 10.47
CA ASP A 92 6.46 -14.85 9.89
C ASP A 92 7.56 -14.10 9.13
N ALA A 93 8.58 -13.67 9.88
CA ALA A 93 9.67 -12.86 9.35
C ALA A 93 10.42 -13.57 8.21
N GLU A 94 10.58 -14.89 8.27
CA GLU A 94 11.25 -15.66 7.21
C GLU A 94 10.42 -15.71 5.93
N ALA A 95 9.11 -15.95 6.03
CA ALA A 95 8.21 -15.87 4.87
C ALA A 95 8.17 -14.45 4.29
N PHE A 96 8.18 -13.43 5.15
CA PHE A 96 8.19 -12.03 4.73
C PHE A 96 9.47 -11.67 3.95
N VAL A 97 10.65 -12.05 4.46
CA VAL A 97 11.94 -11.84 3.77
C VAL A 97 11.93 -12.51 2.40
N ARG A 98 11.48 -13.78 2.31
CA ARG A 98 11.38 -14.49 1.04
C ARG A 98 10.45 -13.77 0.05
N ALA A 99 9.27 -13.34 0.51
CA ALA A 99 8.30 -12.63 -0.32
C ALA A 99 8.85 -11.28 -0.83
N LEU A 100 9.55 -10.53 0.02
CA LEU A 100 10.18 -9.26 -0.33
C LEU A 100 11.27 -9.45 -1.39
N LEU A 101 12.18 -10.41 -1.21
CA LEU A 101 13.25 -10.69 -2.17
C LEU A 101 12.72 -11.19 -3.51
N GLU A 102 11.68 -12.03 -3.49
CA GLU A 102 10.97 -12.44 -4.71
C GLU A 102 10.28 -11.26 -5.39
N ARG A 103 9.74 -10.31 -4.60
CA ARG A 103 9.18 -9.08 -5.16
C ARG A 103 10.25 -8.19 -5.78
N ARG A 104 11.41 -8.02 -5.14
CA ARG A 104 12.58 -7.32 -5.71
C ARG A 104 12.98 -7.91 -7.06
N ARG A 105 13.07 -9.24 -7.17
CA ARG A 105 13.35 -9.93 -8.45
C ARG A 105 12.33 -9.55 -9.53
N ARG A 106 11.04 -9.64 -9.22
CA ARG A 106 9.96 -9.27 -10.15
C ARG A 106 9.97 -7.80 -10.54
N LEU A 107 10.43 -6.89 -9.67
CA LEU A 107 10.61 -5.48 -10.01
C LEU A 107 11.72 -5.28 -11.04
N ALA A 108 12.83 -6.02 -10.92
CA ALA A 108 13.91 -6.00 -11.91
C ALA A 108 13.40 -6.44 -13.29
N GLU A 109 12.77 -7.61 -13.36
CA GLU A 109 12.22 -8.19 -14.59
C GLU A 109 11.20 -7.23 -15.25
N ARG A 110 10.29 -6.65 -14.44
CA ARG A 110 9.31 -5.66 -14.92
C ARG A 110 9.97 -4.40 -15.45
N MET A 111 11.02 -3.89 -14.79
CA MET A 111 11.74 -2.70 -15.24
C MET A 111 12.48 -2.96 -16.55
N GLU A 112 13.11 -4.13 -16.70
CA GLU A 112 13.82 -4.50 -17.92
C GLU A 112 12.87 -4.61 -19.12
N LEU A 113 11.74 -5.29 -18.96
CA LEU A 113 10.78 -5.51 -20.05
C LEU A 113 10.05 -4.23 -20.47
N PHE A 114 9.62 -3.42 -19.50
CA PHE A 114 8.67 -2.33 -19.76
C PHE A 114 9.24 -0.94 -19.53
N GLY A 115 10.38 -0.80 -18.84
CA GLY A 115 11.08 0.48 -18.67
C GLY A 115 11.36 1.22 -19.99
N PRO A 116 11.69 0.52 -21.10
CA PRO A 116 11.87 1.14 -22.41
C PRO A 116 10.61 1.76 -23.03
N PHE A 117 9.40 1.51 -22.49
CA PHE A 117 8.19 2.12 -23.03
C PHE A 117 8.13 3.63 -22.79
N VAL A 118 8.73 4.13 -21.71
CA VAL A 118 8.81 5.57 -21.45
C VAL A 118 9.59 6.30 -22.57
N PRO A 119 10.88 5.98 -22.86
CA PRO A 119 11.61 6.66 -23.92
C PRO A 119 11.02 6.39 -25.31
N LYS A 120 10.43 5.21 -25.54
CA LYS A 120 9.72 4.90 -26.78
C LYS A 120 8.57 5.89 -27.05
N GLU A 121 7.72 6.16 -26.05
CA GLU A 121 6.61 7.09 -26.22
C GLU A 121 7.06 8.56 -26.21
N ILE A 122 8.14 8.91 -25.51
CA ILE A 122 8.81 10.21 -25.65
C ILE A 122 9.26 10.44 -27.10
N HIS A 123 9.90 9.45 -27.73
CA HIS A 123 10.36 9.56 -29.13
C HIS A 123 9.20 9.73 -30.11
N ARG A 124 8.04 9.15 -29.81
CA ARG A 124 6.80 9.29 -30.58
C ARG A 124 6.06 10.59 -30.30
N ARG A 125 6.49 11.37 -29.29
CA ARG A 125 5.80 12.54 -28.76
C ARG A 125 4.41 12.23 -28.18
N ASN A 126 4.22 10.98 -27.73
CA ASN A 126 3.02 10.52 -27.03
C ASN A 126 3.16 10.79 -25.52
N TRP A 127 3.09 12.07 -25.14
CA TRP A 127 3.49 12.51 -23.79
C TRP A 127 2.61 11.97 -22.66
N LEU A 128 1.31 11.79 -22.90
CA LEU A 128 0.39 11.22 -21.90
C LEU A 128 0.75 9.77 -21.59
N GLU A 129 1.02 8.96 -22.62
CA GLU A 129 1.44 7.56 -22.45
C GLU A 129 2.82 7.49 -21.78
N ALA A 130 3.77 8.33 -22.19
CA ALA A 130 5.08 8.41 -21.56
C ALA A 130 4.97 8.74 -20.06
N LEU A 131 4.12 9.70 -19.68
CA LEU A 131 3.89 10.09 -18.29
C LEU A 131 3.22 8.95 -17.50
N GLU A 132 2.26 8.25 -18.11
CA GLU A 132 1.59 7.12 -17.48
C GLU A 132 2.55 5.96 -17.22
N PHE A 133 3.37 5.58 -18.22
CA PHE A 133 4.42 4.58 -18.01
C PHE A 133 5.45 5.04 -16.98
N TYR A 134 5.85 6.30 -16.99
CA TYR A 134 6.80 6.81 -16.00
C TYR A 134 6.26 6.69 -14.57
N ARG A 135 5.01 7.12 -14.33
CA ARG A 135 4.40 7.07 -12.99
C ARG A 135 4.07 5.64 -12.55
N GLY A 136 3.38 4.88 -13.39
CA GLY A 136 2.85 3.56 -13.06
C GLY A 136 3.87 2.41 -13.15
N LEU A 137 5.02 2.64 -13.80
CA LEU A 137 6.08 1.65 -13.91
C LEU A 137 7.34 2.11 -13.17
N VAL A 138 7.96 3.18 -13.63
CA VAL A 138 9.32 3.56 -13.20
C VAL A 138 9.30 4.11 -11.78
N LEU A 139 8.52 5.16 -11.56
CA LEU A 139 8.43 5.82 -10.26
C LEU A 139 7.87 4.89 -9.19
N GLN A 140 6.80 4.13 -9.51
CA GLN A 140 6.23 3.17 -8.56
C GLN A 140 7.24 2.11 -8.14
N ALA A 141 8.01 1.54 -9.08
CA ALA A 141 9.01 0.52 -8.75
C ALA A 141 10.16 1.08 -7.91
N LEU A 142 10.61 2.30 -8.23
CA LEU A 142 11.61 3.02 -7.42
C LEU A 142 11.12 3.24 -5.99
N VAL A 143 9.88 3.72 -5.81
CA VAL A 143 9.28 3.90 -4.47
C VAL A 143 9.30 2.60 -3.68
N GLU A 144 8.90 1.50 -4.31
CA GLU A 144 8.86 0.20 -3.65
C GLU A 144 10.25 -0.24 -3.18
N LEU A 145 11.29 -0.09 -4.01
CA LEU A 145 12.68 -0.39 -3.63
C LEU A 145 13.20 0.52 -2.50
N LEU A 146 12.90 1.82 -2.55
CA LEU A 146 13.27 2.74 -1.47
C LEU A 146 12.60 2.31 -0.16
N ARG A 147 11.34 1.86 -0.20
CA ARG A 147 10.69 1.31 0.99
C ARG A 147 11.34 0.02 1.46
N MET A 148 11.70 -0.90 0.56
CA MET A 148 12.47 -2.10 0.95
C MET A 148 13.77 -1.75 1.68
N GLN A 149 14.42 -0.65 1.29
CA GLN A 149 15.68 -0.20 1.88
C GLN A 149 15.52 0.48 3.25
N TYR A 150 14.53 1.37 3.39
CA TYR A 150 14.40 2.26 4.55
C TYR A 150 13.30 1.83 5.54
N GLY A 151 12.26 1.13 5.09
CA GLY A 151 11.11 0.71 5.89
C GLY A 151 10.45 -0.55 5.32
N PRO A 152 11.14 -1.72 5.37
CA PRO A 152 10.73 -2.90 4.63
C PRO A 152 9.39 -3.50 5.07
N LEU A 153 8.97 -3.30 6.32
CA LEU A 153 7.66 -3.79 6.80
C LEU A 153 6.48 -3.20 6.02
N HIS A 154 6.67 -2.04 5.39
CA HIS A 154 5.68 -1.35 4.57
C HIS A 154 6.12 -1.25 3.11
N TYR A 155 6.91 -2.21 2.59
CA TYR A 155 7.47 -2.10 1.23
C TYR A 155 6.39 -1.92 0.15
N ASP A 156 5.21 -2.51 0.34
CA ASP A 156 4.09 -2.47 -0.60
C ASP A 156 3.05 -1.37 -0.30
N PHE A 157 3.30 -0.49 0.68
CA PHE A 157 2.36 0.58 1.06
C PHE A 157 2.34 1.75 0.06
N ARG A 158 3.11 1.66 -1.03
CA ARG A 158 3.22 2.67 -2.09
C ARG A 158 3.59 4.02 -1.48
N MET A 159 2.92 5.09 -1.90
CA MET A 159 3.17 6.46 -1.43
C MET A 159 2.62 6.75 -0.02
N ARG A 160 1.93 5.80 0.64
CA ARG A 160 1.42 6.03 2.00
C ARG A 160 2.59 6.17 2.96
N TYR A 161 2.49 7.09 3.92
CA TYR A 161 3.47 7.32 5.00
C TYR A 161 4.90 7.67 4.60
N LEU A 162 5.20 7.97 3.33
CA LEU A 162 6.58 8.29 2.91
C LEU A 162 7.19 9.45 3.72
N TYR A 163 6.41 10.49 4.00
CA TYR A 163 6.85 11.64 4.80
C TYR A 163 7.21 11.30 6.25
N ARG A 164 6.74 10.15 6.76
CA ARG A 164 7.03 9.66 8.11
C ARG A 164 8.18 8.64 8.12
N GLU A 165 8.31 7.86 7.05
CA GLU A 165 9.15 6.65 7.03
C GLU A 165 10.42 6.79 6.20
N LEU A 166 10.48 7.71 5.23
CA LEU A 166 11.69 7.93 4.45
C LEU A 166 12.54 9.06 5.06
N PRO A 167 13.88 8.94 5.01
CA PRO A 167 14.76 10.05 5.37
C PRO A 167 14.47 11.31 4.54
N PRO A 168 14.53 12.52 5.11
CA PRO A 168 14.16 13.76 4.42
C PRO A 168 14.89 14.01 3.10
N GLU A 169 16.15 13.63 2.99
CA GLU A 169 16.97 13.73 1.79
C GLU A 169 16.52 12.78 0.68
N ILE A 170 16.11 11.57 1.05
CA ILE A 170 15.55 10.58 0.12
C ILE A 170 14.19 11.06 -0.37
N LEU A 171 13.36 11.59 0.53
CA LEU A 171 12.06 12.15 0.19
C LEU A 171 12.19 13.32 -0.80
N ARG A 172 13.09 14.29 -0.55
CA ARG A 172 13.31 15.43 -1.47
C ARG A 172 13.74 14.97 -2.87
N ARG A 173 14.62 13.97 -2.96
CA ARG A 173 15.04 13.41 -4.26
C ARG A 173 13.88 12.71 -4.96
N LEU A 174 13.04 12.00 -4.21
CA LEU A 174 11.84 11.34 -4.75
C LEU A 174 10.78 12.36 -5.22
N GLU A 175 10.52 13.41 -4.46
CA GLU A 175 9.60 14.50 -4.84
C GLU A 175 10.04 15.16 -6.14
N HIS A 176 11.34 15.46 -6.28
CA HIS A 176 11.89 16.01 -7.51
C HIS A 176 11.53 15.13 -8.72
N LEU A 177 11.70 13.82 -8.62
CA LEU A 177 11.36 12.89 -9.71
C LEU A 177 9.85 12.74 -9.91
N ALA A 178 9.06 12.74 -8.84
CA ALA A 178 7.61 12.52 -8.90
C ALA A 178 6.85 13.68 -9.57
N PHE A 179 7.25 14.92 -9.29
CA PHE A 179 6.60 16.11 -9.84
C PHE A 179 7.18 16.49 -11.20
N VAL A 180 6.59 15.93 -12.26
CA VAL A 180 6.92 16.25 -13.66
C VAL A 180 6.21 17.53 -14.09
N LYS A 181 6.97 18.53 -14.54
CA LYS A 181 6.47 19.85 -14.95
C LYS A 181 5.95 19.86 -16.39
N ASP A 182 6.72 19.28 -17.31
CA ASP A 182 6.49 19.35 -18.76
C ASP A 182 7.19 18.17 -19.48
N PRO A 183 7.00 18.00 -20.80
CA PRO A 183 7.63 16.92 -21.57
C PRO A 183 9.16 16.86 -21.49
N ASP A 184 9.84 18.00 -21.49
CA ASP A 184 11.30 18.05 -21.44
C ASP A 184 11.80 17.64 -20.05
N ASP A 185 11.09 18.06 -19.00
CA ASP A 185 11.34 17.63 -17.62
C ASP A 185 11.15 16.12 -17.44
N LEU A 186 10.12 15.53 -18.07
CA LEU A 186 9.94 14.07 -18.09
C LEU A 186 11.13 13.36 -18.73
N ALA A 187 11.58 13.85 -19.89
CA ALA A 187 12.72 13.29 -20.62
C ALA A 187 14.01 13.38 -19.80
N ALA A 188 14.20 14.46 -19.03
CA ALA A 188 15.35 14.63 -18.15
C ALA A 188 15.28 13.77 -16.87
N LYS A 189 14.09 13.55 -16.30
CA LYS A 189 13.89 12.78 -15.05
C LYS A 189 13.89 11.28 -15.24
N TYR A 190 13.46 10.78 -16.40
CA TYR A 190 13.51 9.34 -16.71
C TYR A 190 14.89 8.71 -16.47
N PRO A 191 16.00 9.18 -17.08
CA PRO A 191 17.30 8.56 -16.87
C PRO A 191 17.78 8.65 -15.43
N GLN A 192 17.43 9.73 -14.71
CA GLN A 192 17.75 9.87 -13.28
C GLN A 192 17.02 8.84 -12.41
N ALA A 193 15.73 8.61 -12.69
CA ALA A 193 14.94 7.60 -11.99
C ALA A 193 15.44 6.18 -12.28
N ILE A 194 15.85 5.89 -13.52
CA ILE A 194 16.45 4.60 -13.89
C ILE A 194 17.81 4.38 -13.20
N ALA A 195 18.67 5.41 -13.18
CA ALA A 195 19.95 5.33 -12.48
C ALA A 195 19.73 5.04 -10.98
N TRP A 196 18.81 5.77 -10.35
CA TRP A 196 18.52 5.54 -8.93
C TRP A 196 17.83 4.21 -8.67
N PHE A 197 16.98 3.73 -9.57
CA PHE A 197 16.40 2.38 -9.48
C PHE A 197 17.51 1.31 -9.45
N ARG A 198 18.51 1.44 -10.32
CA ARG A 198 19.67 0.53 -10.35
C ARG A 198 20.49 0.61 -9.06
N GLU A 199 20.73 1.81 -8.54
CA GLU A 199 21.39 1.98 -7.24
C GLU A 199 20.59 1.31 -6.10
N ALA A 200 19.28 1.56 -6.06
CA ALA A 200 18.40 1.08 -5.00
C ALA A 200 18.24 -0.45 -5.04
N ILE A 201 18.16 -1.06 -6.22
CA ILE A 201 17.99 -2.51 -6.31
C ILE A 201 19.24 -3.27 -5.88
N GLU A 202 20.44 -2.72 -6.13
CA GLU A 202 21.70 -3.27 -5.62
C GLU A 202 21.83 -3.06 -4.11
N ALA A 203 21.33 -1.94 -3.58
CA ALA A 203 21.37 -1.65 -2.16
C ALA A 203 20.41 -2.52 -1.32
N VAL A 204 19.35 -3.08 -1.94
CA VAL A 204 18.41 -4.00 -1.26
C VAL A 204 18.94 -5.42 -1.42
N ASP A 205 19.69 -5.89 -0.43
CA ASP A 205 20.16 -7.28 -0.34
C ASP A 205 19.53 -8.02 0.86
N GLU A 206 19.62 -9.35 0.85
CA GLU A 206 19.05 -10.19 1.91
C GLU A 206 19.59 -9.84 3.29
N ARG A 207 20.90 -9.55 3.41
CA ARG A 207 21.52 -9.23 4.70
C ARG A 207 20.97 -7.93 5.27
N GLN A 208 20.83 -6.90 4.44
CA GLN A 208 20.24 -5.63 4.83
C GLN A 208 18.78 -5.80 5.24
N VAL A 209 17.98 -6.50 4.42
CA VAL A 209 16.56 -6.73 4.66
C VAL A 209 16.35 -7.49 5.97
N ARG A 210 17.10 -8.58 6.19
CA ARG A 210 17.07 -9.34 7.44
C ARG A 210 17.41 -8.46 8.63
N ARG A 211 18.52 -7.73 8.58
CA ARG A 211 18.91 -6.82 9.67
C ARG A 211 17.76 -5.87 10.03
N ARG A 212 17.10 -5.28 9.04
CA ARG A 212 15.99 -4.34 9.24
C ARG A 212 14.70 -4.98 9.78
N ILE A 213 14.48 -6.27 9.57
CA ILE A 213 13.25 -6.96 10.02
C ILE A 213 13.44 -7.62 11.38
N PHE A 214 14.64 -8.16 11.65
CA PHE A 214 14.91 -8.89 12.89
C PHE A 214 15.45 -7.99 14.01
N GLU A 215 15.99 -6.81 13.70
CA GLU A 215 16.53 -5.86 14.68
C GLU A 215 15.66 -4.60 14.87
N SER A 216 14.51 -4.50 14.21
CA SER A 216 13.50 -3.43 14.38
C SER A 216 12.54 -3.72 15.52
#